data_AF-A0A953E9Z5-F1
#
_entry.id   AF-A0A953E9Z5-F1
#
_cell.length_a   1.000
_cell.length_b   1.000
_cell.length_c   1.000
_cell.angle_alpha   90.00
_cell.angle_beta   90.00
_cell.angle_gamma   90.00
#
_symmetry.space_group_name_H-M   'P 1'
#
loop_
_entity.id
_entity.type
_entity.pdbx_description
1 polymer ?
#
loop_
_entity_poly.entity_id
_entity_poly.type
_entity_poly.pdbx_seq_one_letter_code
_entity_poly.pdbx_strand_id
1 'polypeptide(L)' 'MSLPMSRTAIALPLGLLGFFLYVGVVVALADHVLGLHWALQVPYFLIAGIAWAWPAHRLILWAARGRHGE' A
#
# COMPACT_ATOMS: atom_id res chain seq x y z
N MET A 1 -24.33 -5.91 16.15
CA MET A 1 -22.95 -6.14 15.64
C MET A 1 -22.12 -4.91 15.98
N SER A 2 -21.72 -4.76 17.25
CA SER A 2 -20.85 -3.65 17.68
C SER A 2 -19.42 -4.01 17.31
N LEU A 3 -19.01 -3.53 16.16
CA LEU A 3 -17.65 -3.68 15.71
C LEU A 3 -16.75 -2.76 16.61
N PRO A 4 -15.64 -3.24 17.21
CA PRO A 4 -14.68 -2.36 17.90
C PRO A 4 -13.91 -1.54 16.85
N MET A 5 -14.48 -0.40 16.42
CA MET A 5 -14.28 0.12 15.05
C MET A 5 -13.49 1.38 14.84
N SER A 6 -13.26 2.24 15.84
CA SER A 6 -12.91 3.62 15.47
C SER A 6 -11.62 3.73 14.65
N ARG A 7 -10.59 2.93 14.97
CA ARG A 7 -9.30 2.98 14.26
C ARG A 7 -9.21 2.02 13.07
N THR A 8 -9.77 0.81 13.18
CA THR A 8 -9.76 -0.16 12.08
C THR A 8 -10.65 0.29 10.92
N ALA A 9 -11.80 0.90 11.21
CA ALA A 9 -12.70 1.45 10.18
C ALA A 9 -12.12 2.67 9.45
N ILE A 10 -11.13 3.36 10.03
CA ILE A 10 -10.38 4.43 9.37
C ILE A 10 -9.15 3.87 8.65
N ALA A 11 -8.46 2.90 9.26
CA ALA A 11 -7.29 2.27 8.67
C ALA A 11 -7.62 1.62 7.33
N LEU A 12 -8.73 0.90 7.23
CA LEU A 12 -9.11 0.21 6.00
C LEU A 12 -9.28 1.14 4.79
N PRO A 13 -10.15 2.17 4.82
CA PRO A 13 -10.30 3.10 3.70
C PRO A 13 -9.02 3.90 3.45
N LEU A 14 -8.27 4.27 4.49
CA LEU A 14 -7.00 4.97 4.32
C LEU A 14 -5.95 4.10 3.62
N GLY A 15 -5.87 2.81 3.98
CA GLY A 15 -5.00 1.84 3.35
C GLY A 15 -5.37 1.57 1.90
N LEU A 16 -6.67 1.41 1.62
CA LEU A 16 -7.20 1.26 0.26
C LEU A 16 -6.90 2.49 -0.59
N LEU A 17 -7.21 3.69 -0.08
CA LEU A 17 -6.96 4.94 -0.79
C LEU A 17 -5.46 5.12 -1.07
N GLY A 18 -4.62 4.90 -0.06
CA GLY A 18 -3.16 4.94 -0.22
C GLY A 18 -2.67 3.92 -1.25
N PHE A 19 -3.21 2.70 -1.23
CA PHE A 19 -2.84 1.65 -2.18
C PHE A 19 -3.24 2.00 -3.61
N PHE A 20 -4.46 2.51 -3.83
CA PHE A 20 -4.90 2.95 -5.15
C PHE A 20 -4.05 4.10 -5.69
N LEU A 21 -3.72 5.09 -4.84
CA LEU A 21 -2.82 6.17 -5.21
C LEU A 21 -1.42 5.63 -5.57
N TYR A 22 -0.89 4.72 -4.76
CA TYR A 22 0.39 4.08 -5.00
C TYR A 22 0.44 3.32 -6.32
N VAL A 23 -0.54 2.45 -6.56
CA VAL A 23 -0.66 1.68 -7.81
C VAL A 23 -0.82 2.63 -8.99
N GLY A 24 -1.62 3.68 -8.88
CA GLY A 24 -1.77 4.70 -9.93
C GLY A 24 -0.45 5.35 -10.31
N VAL A 25 0.37 5.74 -9.32
CA VAL A 25 1.70 6.29 -9.55
C VAL A 25 2.64 5.26 -10.18
N VAL A 26 2.66 4.02 -9.68
CA VAL A 26 3.49 2.94 -10.23
C VAL A 26 3.11 2.62 -11.67
N VAL A 27 1.83 2.59 -11.99
CA VAL A 27 1.35 2.31 -13.36
C VAL A 27 1.70 3.47 -14.29
N ALA A 28 1.46 4.72 -13.87
CA ALA A 28 1.83 5.88 -14.66
C ALA A 28 3.35 5.94 -14.94
N LEU A 29 4.16 5.59 -13.94
CA LEU A 29 5.61 5.52 -14.10
C LEU A 29 6.05 4.29 -14.94
N ALA A 30 5.26 3.22 -14.95
CA ALA A 30 5.53 2.03 -15.76
C ALA A 30 5.47 2.36 -17.26
N ASP A 31 4.63 3.30 -17.70
CA ASP A 31 4.59 3.73 -19.11
C ASP A 31 5.95 4.24 -19.59
N HIS A 32 6.74 4.85 -18.70
CA HIS A 32 8.10 5.28 -19.01
C HIS A 32 9.11 4.11 -18.99
N VAL A 33 8.87 3.10 -18.17
CA VAL A 33 9.77 1.94 -17.98
C VAL A 33 9.56 0.88 -19.06
N LEU A 34 8.34 0.73 -19.56
CA LEU A 34 8.01 -0.23 -20.63
C LEU A 34 8.72 0.09 -21.95
N GLY A 35 9.05 1.37 -22.19
CA GLY A 35 9.89 1.79 -23.32
C GLY A 35 11.39 1.52 -23.14
N LEU A 36 11.83 1.09 -21.95
CA LEU A 36 13.22 0.78 -21.65
C LEU A 36 13.52 -0.72 -21.83
N HIS A 37 14.81 -1.06 -21.79
CA HIS A 37 15.28 -2.44 -21.84
C HIS A 37 14.63 -3.28 -20.72
N TRP A 38 14.23 -4.52 -21.04
CA TRP A 38 13.61 -5.46 -20.09
C TRP A 38 14.39 -5.65 -18.77
N ALA A 39 15.72 -5.50 -18.83
CA ALA A 39 16.60 -5.58 -17.66
C ALA A 39 16.33 -4.50 -16.60
N LEU A 40 15.73 -3.37 -16.98
CA LEU A 40 15.25 -2.33 -16.06
C LEU A 40 13.79 -2.53 -15.65
N GLN A 41 12.99 -3.17 -16.50
CA GLN A 41 11.59 -3.47 -16.20
C GLN A 41 11.47 -4.45 -15.03
N VAL A 42 12.26 -5.53 -15.04
CA VAL A 42 12.27 -6.54 -13.97
C VAL A 42 12.52 -5.94 -12.57
N PRO A 43 13.63 -5.22 -12.32
CA PRO A 43 13.87 -4.63 -11.01
C PRO A 43 12.84 -3.55 -10.67
N TYR A 44 12.35 -2.79 -11.65
CA TYR A 44 11.29 -1.82 -11.42
C TYR A 44 10.03 -2.48 -10.84
N PHE A 45 9.49 -3.51 -11.51
CA PHE A 45 8.29 -4.19 -11.06
C PHE A 45 8.50 -4.96 -9.75
N LEU A 46 9.70 -5.52 -9.54
CA LEU A 46 10.04 -6.20 -8.28
C LEU A 46 10.06 -5.21 -7.10
N ILE A 47 10.74 -4.07 -7.26
CA ILE A 47 10.83 -3.04 -6.22
C ILE A 47 9.45 -2.43 -5.98
N ALA A 48 8.70 -2.11 -7.04
CA ALA A 48 7.35 -1.57 -6.90
C ALA A 48 6.39 -2.56 -6.23
N GLY A 49 6.48 -3.86 -6.54
CA GLY A 49 5.66 -4.88 -5.88
C GLY A 49 5.92 -4.96 -4.36
N ILE A 50 7.16 -4.75 -3.93
CA ILE A 50 7.57 -4.92 -2.53
C ILE A 50 7.51 -3.61 -1.74
N ALA A 51 7.71 -2.46 -2.39
CA ALA A 51 7.79 -1.17 -1.72
C ALA A 51 6.51 -0.82 -0.95
N TRP A 52 5.34 -1.31 -1.38
CA TRP A 52 4.09 -1.13 -0.66
C TRP A 52 3.96 -1.96 0.64
N ALA A 53 4.75 -3.03 0.79
CA ALA A 53 4.65 -3.90 1.96
C ALA A 53 4.95 -3.15 3.27
N TRP A 54 5.87 -2.18 3.22
CA TRP A 54 6.23 -1.36 4.37
C TRP A 54 5.09 -0.44 4.86
N PRO A 55 4.49 0.43 4.02
CA PRO A 55 3.35 1.23 4.43
C PRO A 55 2.14 0.38 4.85
N ALA A 56 1.86 -0.73 4.15
CA ALA A 56 0.80 -1.65 4.54
C ALA A 56 1.04 -2.23 5.95
N HIS A 57 2.25 -2.68 6.24
CA HIS A 57 2.61 -3.21 7.56
C HIS A 57 2.46 -2.15 8.67
N ARG A 58 2.93 -0.92 8.43
CA ARG A 58 2.79 0.20 9.38
C ARG A 58 1.33 0.51 9.68
N LEU A 59 0.47 0.50 8.66
CA LEU A 59 -0.96 0.76 8.78
C LEU A 59 -1.67 -0.32 9.60
N ILE A 60 -1.33 -1.60 9.37
CA ILE A 60 -1.89 -2.74 10.12
C ILE A 60 -1.48 -2.66 11.59
N LEU A 61 -0.20 -2.38 11.88
CA LEU A 61 0.28 -2.22 13.25
C LEU A 61 -0.40 -1.04 13.97
N TRP A 62 -0.61 0.06 13.26
CA TRP A 62 -1.34 1.22 13.79
C TRP A 62 -2.79 0.86 14.13
N ALA A 63 -3.49 0.16 13.22
CA ALA A 63 -4.85 -0.33 13.46
C ALA A 63 -4.91 -1.30 14.65
N ALA A 64 -3.93 -2.19 14.77
CA ALA A 64 -3.85 -3.19 15.84
C ALA A 64 -3.60 -2.57 17.22
N ARG A 65 -2.75 -1.54 17.32
CA ARG A 65 -2.56 -0.76 18.57
C ARG A 65 -3.83 -0.04 18.99
N GLY A 66 -4.71 0.27 18.04
CA GLY A 66 -6.02 0.81 18.31
C GLY A 66 -6.98 -0.10 19.07
N ARG A 67 -6.73 -1.41 19.10
CA ARG A 67 -7.61 -2.41 19.70
C ARG A 67 -7.26 -2.84 21.12
N HIS A 68 -6.09 -2.45 21.65
CA HIS A 68 -5.59 -2.88 22.98
C HIS A 68 -5.70 -1.80 24.07
N GLY A 69 -6.27 -0.64 23.76
CA GLY A 69 -6.41 0.49 24.68
C GLY A 69 -7.83 0.72 25.21
N GLU A 70 -8.69 -0.29 25.15
CA GLU A 70 -10.03 -0.30 25.77
C GLU A 70 -10.04 -1.25 26.97
#